data_AF-A0A969ZKV3-F1
#
_entry.id   AF-A0A969ZKV3-F1
#
_cell.length_a   1.000
_cell.length_b   1.000
_cell.length_c   1.000
_cell.angle_alpha   90.00
_cell.angle_beta   90.00
_cell.angle_gamma   90.00
#
_symmetry.space_group_name_H-M   'P 1'
#
loop_
_entity.id
_entity.type
_entity.pdbx_description
1 polymer ?
#
loop_
_entity_poly.entity_id
_entity_poly.type
_entity_poly.pdbx_seq_one_letter_code
_entity_poly.pdbx_strand_id
1 'polypeptide(L)'
;MKARLFEYWLKSFRGSINEYGYYTDFKSVYEKAESLKIEINILNSLVGSKSIEKDFEELIEKYPECLKAIPILLAVREREIYCQDENGALTYKFDKKTQTIEQYAYFMKKTGLFDMLQNHIISNLYDYVTGVEVGLGSNGRKNRGGHQMENLVESFIKQTGAEYYKEMYLSEIEDKWGVDLSAISADGTATKRWDFVVKTSNKIYVIETNFYSSGGSKLNETARSYKMIAEEAKSINDVDFVWITDGGGWTSARRNLEETFGVLEYMFNIADMENGILMELFNS
;
A
#
# COMPACT_ATOMS: atom_id res chain seq x y z
N MET A 1 11.83 -30.41 -15.12
CA MET A 1 11.03 -30.16 -13.90
C MET A 1 10.11 -31.36 -13.63
N LYS A 2 9.94 -31.82 -12.38
CA LYS A 2 8.97 -32.89 -12.06
C LYS A 2 7.55 -32.39 -12.35
N ALA A 3 6.66 -33.27 -12.83
CA ALA A 3 5.25 -32.92 -13.03
C ALA A 3 4.62 -32.47 -11.69
N ARG A 4 4.30 -31.19 -11.56
CA ARG A 4 3.63 -30.62 -10.38
C ARG A 4 2.12 -30.77 -10.55
N LEU A 5 1.46 -31.31 -9.53
CA LEU A 5 0.00 -31.41 -9.49
C LEU A 5 -0.57 -30.14 -8.86
N PHE A 6 -1.40 -29.42 -9.61
CA PHE A 6 -1.98 -28.14 -9.20
C PHE A 6 -2.64 -28.19 -7.81
N GLU A 7 -3.44 -29.22 -7.54
CA GLU A 7 -4.15 -29.37 -6.25
C GLU A 7 -3.21 -29.51 -5.04
N TYR A 8 -2.01 -30.09 -5.20
CA TYR A 8 -1.03 -30.13 -4.12
C TYR A 8 -0.27 -28.81 -4.00
N TRP A 9 0.01 -28.17 -5.14
CA TRP A 9 0.65 -26.86 -5.15
C TRP A 9 -0.23 -25.78 -4.50
N LEU A 10 -1.52 -25.72 -4.83
CA LEU A 10 -2.46 -24.78 -4.23
C LEU A 10 -2.61 -24.99 -2.71
N LYS A 11 -2.50 -26.24 -2.24
CA LYS A 11 -2.58 -26.57 -0.80
C LYS A 11 -1.38 -26.06 0.01
N SER A 12 -0.24 -25.76 -0.60
CA SER A 12 0.92 -25.21 0.11
C SER A 12 0.88 -23.68 0.24
N PHE A 13 -0.16 -23.02 -0.27
CA PHE A 13 -0.33 -21.58 -0.17
C PHE A 13 -0.55 -21.15 1.28
N ARG A 14 0.04 -20.02 1.65
CA ARG A 14 -0.06 -19.43 2.98
C ARG A 14 -1.34 -18.63 3.14
N GLY A 15 -1.88 -18.62 4.36
CA GLY A 15 -2.99 -17.73 4.72
C GLY A 15 -2.56 -16.26 4.85
N SER A 16 -1.29 -16.01 5.20
CA SER A 16 -0.72 -14.68 5.38
C SER A 16 0.81 -14.73 5.31
N ILE A 17 1.41 -13.60 4.93
CA ILE A 17 2.86 -13.32 5.06
C ILE A 17 3.12 -12.10 5.94
N ASN A 18 2.13 -11.71 6.76
CA ASN A 18 2.24 -10.53 7.60
C ASN A 18 3.23 -10.75 8.73
N GLU A 19 4.27 -9.92 8.80
CA GLU A 19 5.13 -9.81 9.97
C GLU A 19 4.47 -8.98 11.09
N TYR A 20 5.00 -9.03 12.32
CA TYR A 20 4.42 -8.28 13.45
C TYR A 20 4.30 -6.77 13.19
N GLY A 21 5.29 -6.18 12.51
CA GLY A 21 5.28 -4.75 12.13
C GLY A 21 4.27 -4.37 11.04
N TYR A 22 3.59 -5.35 10.44
CA TYR A 22 2.57 -5.11 9.42
C TYR A 22 1.42 -4.24 9.96
N TYR A 23 0.95 -4.54 11.18
CA TYR A 23 -0.32 -4.03 11.69
C TYR A 23 -0.26 -2.55 12.04
N THR A 24 0.74 -2.13 12.80
CA THR A 24 0.91 -0.74 13.23
C THR A 24 2.38 -0.38 13.30
N ASP A 25 2.75 0.70 12.63
CA ASP A 25 4.05 1.34 12.81
C ASP A 25 3.95 2.36 13.94
N PHE A 26 4.14 1.88 15.17
CA PHE A 26 4.04 2.73 16.36
C PHE A 26 5.08 3.85 16.36
N LYS A 27 6.26 3.62 15.77
CA LYS A 27 7.28 4.66 15.65
C LYS A 27 6.74 5.84 14.85
N SER A 28 6.17 5.58 13.67
CA SER A 28 5.54 6.64 12.86
C SER A 28 4.34 7.30 13.56
N VAL A 29 3.52 6.52 14.29
CA VAL A 29 2.39 7.05 15.07
C VAL A 29 2.88 8.05 16.11
N TYR A 30 3.89 7.69 16.90
CA TYR A 30 4.42 8.55 17.95
C TYR A 30 5.10 9.79 17.37
N GLU A 31 5.89 9.64 16.31
CA GLU A 31 6.54 10.78 15.64
C GLU A 31 5.50 11.82 15.15
N LYS A 32 4.38 11.35 14.59
CA LYS A 32 3.30 12.24 14.10
C LYS A 32 2.52 12.90 15.24
N ALA A 33 2.13 12.13 16.26
CA ALA A 33 1.43 12.68 17.42
C ALA A 33 2.31 13.72 18.16
N GLU A 34 3.60 13.43 18.31
CA GLU A 34 4.56 14.32 18.95
C GLU A 34 4.74 15.63 18.15
N SER A 35 4.64 15.60 16.82
CA SER A 35 4.78 16.79 15.96
C SER A 35 3.73 17.89 16.17
N LEU A 36 2.57 17.54 16.76
CA LEU A 36 1.47 18.46 17.08
C LEU A 36 1.24 18.60 18.58
N LYS A 37 2.15 18.08 19.40
CA LYS A 37 1.95 17.93 20.85
C LYS A 37 1.67 19.25 21.56
N ILE A 38 2.34 20.32 21.17
CA ILE A 38 2.18 21.63 21.82
C ILE A 38 0.76 22.14 21.56
N GLU A 39 0.36 22.22 20.30
CA GLU A 39 -0.95 22.66 19.84
C GLU A 39 -2.07 21.82 20.48
N ILE A 40 -1.91 20.49 20.50
CA ILE A 40 -2.88 19.56 21.09
C ILE A 40 -3.02 19.79 22.60
N ASN A 41 -1.91 19.99 23.32
CA ASN A 41 -1.96 20.22 24.76
C ASN A 41 -2.53 21.58 25.14
N ILE A 42 -2.41 22.59 24.27
CA ILE A 42 -3.10 23.86 24.46
C ILE A 42 -4.62 23.64 24.27
N LEU A 43 -5.03 22.97 23.19
CA LEU A 43 -6.44 22.65 22.93
C LEU A 43 -7.10 21.80 24.03
N ASN A 44 -6.32 21.03 24.80
CA ASN A 44 -6.83 20.29 25.96
C ASN A 44 -7.51 21.20 27.00
N SER A 45 -7.20 22.50 27.05
CA SER A 45 -7.89 23.42 27.97
C SER A 45 -9.38 23.59 27.64
N LEU A 46 -9.81 23.22 26.42
CA LEU A 46 -11.21 23.27 25.98
C LEU A 46 -12.01 22.04 26.42
N VAL A 47 -11.34 20.96 26.81
CA VAL A 47 -11.99 19.71 27.24
C VAL A 47 -12.78 19.99 28.52
N GLY A 48 -14.10 19.84 28.44
CA GLY A 48 -15.02 20.10 29.55
C GLY A 48 -15.52 21.52 29.71
N SER A 49 -15.11 22.42 28.82
CA SER A 49 -15.52 23.82 28.87
C SER A 49 -17.05 23.94 28.87
N LYS A 50 -17.57 24.82 29.73
CA LYS A 50 -19.00 25.18 29.79
C LYS A 50 -19.37 26.32 28.84
N SER A 51 -18.37 26.96 28.23
CA SER A 51 -18.52 28.08 27.31
C SER A 51 -17.61 27.88 26.11
N ILE A 52 -17.71 26.69 25.50
CA ILE A 52 -16.76 26.16 24.53
C ILE A 52 -16.48 27.10 23.35
N GLU A 53 -17.50 27.77 22.80
CA GLU A 53 -17.33 28.71 21.67
C GLU A 53 -16.46 29.90 22.08
N LYS A 54 -16.78 30.54 23.22
CA LYS A 54 -16.03 31.68 23.74
C LYS A 54 -14.59 31.30 24.12
N ASP A 55 -14.43 30.18 24.83
CA ASP A 55 -13.10 29.73 25.28
C ASP A 55 -12.22 29.36 24.07
N PHE A 56 -12.82 28.79 23.02
CA PHE A 56 -12.13 28.53 21.75
C PHE A 56 -11.71 29.83 21.06
N GLU A 57 -12.60 30.83 21.00
CA GLU A 57 -12.29 32.11 20.39
C GLU A 57 -11.11 32.81 21.08
N GLU A 58 -11.13 32.87 22.41
CA GLU A 58 -10.04 33.43 23.21
C GLU A 58 -8.73 32.65 23.03
N LEU A 59 -8.80 31.31 22.96
CA LEU A 59 -7.64 30.45 22.76
C LEU A 59 -7.00 30.67 21.39
N ILE A 60 -7.78 30.71 20.30
CA ILE A 60 -7.26 30.89 18.93
C ILE A 60 -6.80 32.33 18.69
N GLU A 61 -7.36 33.31 19.39
CA GLU A 61 -6.81 34.67 19.37
C GLU A 61 -5.41 34.73 20.00
N LYS A 62 -5.18 33.97 21.08
CA LYS A 62 -3.89 33.93 21.77
C LYS A 62 -2.87 32.98 21.12
N TYR A 63 -3.33 31.85 20.59
CA TYR A 63 -2.51 30.75 20.04
C TYR A 63 -3.05 30.29 18.68
N PRO A 64 -2.99 31.13 17.63
CA PRO A 64 -3.54 30.81 16.31
C PRO A 64 -2.92 29.56 15.66
N GLU A 65 -1.71 29.17 16.06
CA GLU A 65 -1.04 27.95 15.64
C GLU A 65 -1.81 26.67 16.01
N CYS A 66 -2.65 26.71 17.05
CA CYS A 66 -3.46 25.58 17.48
C CYS A 66 -4.44 25.10 16.40
N LEU A 67 -4.78 25.96 15.43
CA LEU A 67 -5.58 25.57 14.26
C LEU A 67 -4.98 24.37 13.51
N LYS A 68 -3.65 24.23 13.49
CA LYS A 68 -2.95 23.12 12.81
C LYS A 68 -3.34 21.75 13.34
N ALA A 69 -3.76 21.66 14.60
CA ALA A 69 -4.17 20.41 15.22
C ALA A 69 -5.62 20.03 14.94
N ILE A 70 -6.45 20.96 14.43
CA ILE A 70 -7.89 20.69 14.20
C ILE A 70 -8.13 19.59 13.15
N PRO A 71 -7.47 19.59 11.97
CA PRO A 71 -7.73 18.55 10.95
C PRO A 71 -7.50 17.13 11.45
N ILE A 72 -6.45 16.90 12.24
CA ILE A 72 -6.15 15.54 12.73
C ILE A 72 -7.22 15.06 13.72
N LEU A 73 -7.95 15.95 14.41
CA LEU A 73 -9.09 15.54 15.24
C LEU A 73 -10.25 14.95 14.43
N LEU A 74 -10.27 15.18 13.12
CA LEU A 74 -11.25 14.63 12.18
C LEU A 74 -10.66 13.48 11.34
N ALA A 75 -9.47 12.99 11.70
CA ALA A 75 -8.70 12.05 10.91
C ALA A 75 -8.40 12.56 9.47
N VAL A 76 -8.15 13.86 9.33
CA VAL A 76 -7.78 14.51 8.06
C VAL A 76 -6.31 14.96 8.13
N ARG A 77 -5.53 14.73 7.07
CA ARG A 77 -4.10 15.12 7.00
C ARG A 77 -3.89 16.43 6.25
N GLU A 78 -4.86 16.80 5.44
CA GLU A 78 -4.90 17.99 4.63
C GLU A 78 -4.94 19.24 5.51
N ARG A 79 -4.23 20.27 5.08
CA ARG A 79 -4.18 21.59 5.75
C ARG A 79 -5.29 22.51 5.28
N GLU A 80 -5.99 22.11 4.23
CA GLU A 80 -7.12 22.83 3.67
C GLU A 80 -8.32 21.89 3.60
N ILE A 81 -9.47 22.35 4.10
CA ILE A 81 -10.71 21.56 4.10
C ILE A 81 -11.80 22.41 3.45
N TYR A 82 -12.32 21.93 2.33
CA TYR A 82 -13.49 22.50 1.68
C TYR A 82 -14.76 21.99 2.37
N CYS A 83 -15.60 22.90 2.85
CA CYS A 83 -16.89 22.60 3.43
C CYS A 83 -17.99 23.42 2.75
N GLN A 84 -19.20 22.87 2.71
CA GLN A 84 -20.37 23.54 2.18
C GLN A 84 -21.61 23.16 2.98
N ASP A 85 -22.51 24.12 3.18
CA ASP A 85 -23.84 23.92 3.76
C ASP A 85 -24.83 24.97 3.21
N GLU A 86 -26.01 25.10 3.83
CA GLU A 86 -27.02 26.08 3.43
C GLU A 86 -26.54 27.55 3.42
N ASN A 87 -25.45 27.88 4.11
CA ASN A 87 -24.89 29.23 4.21
C ASN A 87 -23.75 29.49 3.20
N GLY A 88 -23.44 28.51 2.34
CA GLY A 88 -22.47 28.64 1.26
C GLY A 88 -21.31 27.65 1.39
N ALA A 89 -20.27 27.90 0.59
CA ALA A 89 -19.08 27.06 0.51
C ALA A 89 -17.82 27.85 0.90
N LEU A 90 -16.94 27.23 1.67
CA LEU A 90 -15.71 27.84 2.16
C LEU A 90 -14.59 26.80 2.25
N THR A 91 -13.37 27.22 1.86
CA THR A 91 -12.15 26.44 2.11
C THR A 91 -11.44 26.97 3.34
N TYR A 92 -11.41 26.19 4.41
CA TYR A 92 -10.72 26.49 5.65
C TYR A 92 -9.25 26.14 5.54
N LYS A 93 -8.36 27.07 5.91
CA LYS A 93 -6.92 26.81 6.00
C LYS A 93 -6.50 26.68 7.46
N PHE A 94 -5.74 25.64 7.79
CA PHE A 94 -5.33 25.34 9.16
C PHE A 94 -3.84 25.54 9.42
N ASP A 95 -3.04 25.72 8.36
CA ASP A 95 -1.61 26.06 8.46
C ASP A 95 -1.35 27.56 8.67
N LYS A 96 -2.33 28.39 8.29
CA LYS A 96 -2.40 29.84 8.55
C LYS A 96 -3.84 30.27 8.82
N LYS A 97 -4.03 31.12 9.83
CA LYS A 97 -5.30 31.80 10.15
C LYS A 97 -5.69 32.76 9.01
N THR A 98 -6.44 32.26 8.05
CA THR A 98 -6.91 33.01 6.86
C THR A 98 -8.39 33.39 7.02
N GLN A 99 -9.17 32.50 7.65
CA GLN A 99 -10.56 32.76 8.00
C GLN A 99 -10.66 33.52 9.33
N THR A 100 -11.83 34.10 9.60
CA THR A 100 -12.11 34.72 10.90
C THR A 100 -12.26 33.66 11.99
N ILE A 101 -12.13 34.04 13.26
CA ILE A 101 -12.26 33.09 14.37
C ILE A 101 -13.68 32.51 14.40
N GLU A 102 -14.69 33.33 14.12
CA GLU A 102 -16.10 32.92 14.09
C GLU A 102 -16.34 31.86 13.01
N GLN A 103 -15.64 31.96 11.86
CA GLN A 103 -15.68 30.93 10.83
C GLN A 103 -15.05 29.62 11.33
N TYR A 104 -13.91 29.66 12.03
CA TYR A 104 -13.35 28.44 12.62
C TYR A 104 -14.21 27.87 13.75
N ALA A 105 -14.85 28.71 14.58
CA ALA A 105 -15.80 28.27 15.59
C ALA A 105 -17.01 27.59 14.95
N TYR A 106 -17.51 28.13 13.83
CA TYR A 106 -18.54 27.52 13.03
C TYR A 106 -18.14 26.14 12.50
N PHE A 107 -16.91 26.00 11.97
CA PHE A 107 -16.36 24.72 11.55
C PHE A 107 -16.32 23.71 12.70
N MET A 108 -15.80 24.10 13.87
CA MET A 108 -15.72 23.24 15.06
C MET A 108 -17.09 22.78 15.54
N LYS A 109 -18.10 23.65 15.45
CA LYS A 109 -19.50 23.33 15.76
C LYS A 109 -20.09 22.32 14.79
N LYS A 110 -19.98 22.59 13.47
CA LYS A 110 -20.61 21.77 12.42
C LYS A 110 -19.96 20.39 12.28
N THR A 111 -18.69 20.26 12.62
CA THR A 111 -17.98 18.96 12.61
C THR A 111 -18.21 18.14 13.88
N GLY A 112 -18.87 18.70 14.90
CA GLY A 112 -19.11 18.03 16.18
C GLY A 112 -17.92 18.03 17.15
N LEU A 113 -16.80 18.68 16.80
CA LEU A 113 -15.62 18.75 17.67
C LEU A 113 -15.92 19.49 18.98
N PHE A 114 -16.72 20.56 18.94
CA PHE A 114 -17.16 21.21 20.18
C PHE A 114 -17.98 20.28 21.07
N ASP A 115 -18.83 19.43 20.50
CA ASP A 115 -19.60 18.47 21.27
C ASP A 115 -18.70 17.44 21.97
N MET A 116 -17.74 16.90 21.21
CA MET A 116 -16.73 15.97 21.72
C MET A 116 -15.94 16.57 22.90
N LEU A 117 -15.55 17.84 22.80
CA LEU A 117 -14.76 18.55 23.81
C LEU A 117 -15.59 18.97 25.02
N GLN A 118 -16.70 19.68 24.82
CA GLN A 118 -17.49 20.30 25.89
C GLN A 118 -18.11 19.25 26.83
N ASN A 119 -18.51 18.10 26.27
CA ASN A 119 -19.18 17.04 27.00
C ASN A 119 -18.22 16.00 27.59
N HIS A 120 -16.90 16.24 27.53
CA HIS A 120 -15.89 15.30 28.00
C HIS A 120 -16.05 13.88 27.40
N ILE A 121 -16.47 13.78 26.13
CA ILE A 121 -16.51 12.49 25.43
C ILE A 121 -15.10 11.90 25.36
N ILE A 122 -14.09 12.78 25.28
CA ILE A 122 -12.67 12.46 25.44
C ILE A 122 -12.11 13.15 26.68
N SER A 123 -11.11 12.53 27.29
CA SER A 123 -10.42 13.09 28.47
C SER A 123 -9.08 13.75 28.14
N ASN A 124 -8.45 13.36 27.02
CA ASN A 124 -7.14 13.86 26.61
C ASN A 124 -7.02 13.80 25.07
N LEU A 125 -6.82 14.95 24.44
CA LEU A 125 -6.68 15.06 22.99
C LEU A 125 -5.40 14.40 22.45
N TYR A 126 -4.33 14.34 23.23
CA TYR A 126 -3.08 13.69 22.81
C TYR A 126 -3.27 12.17 22.69
N ASP A 127 -3.94 11.55 23.68
CA ASP A 127 -4.28 10.13 23.62
C ASP A 127 -5.26 9.85 22.47
N TYR A 128 -6.24 10.73 22.28
CA TYR A 128 -7.18 10.65 21.15
C TYR A 128 -6.45 10.71 19.80
N VAL A 129 -5.57 11.70 19.58
CA VAL A 129 -4.80 11.85 18.35
C VAL A 129 -3.87 10.65 18.12
N THR A 130 -3.27 10.12 19.19
CA THR A 130 -2.46 8.89 19.09
C THR A 130 -3.30 7.73 18.55
N GLY A 131 -4.54 7.58 19.03
CA GLY A 131 -5.50 6.61 18.50
C GLY A 131 -5.92 6.87 17.05
N VAL A 132 -6.17 8.14 16.68
CA VAL A 132 -6.49 8.54 15.30
C VAL A 132 -5.34 8.20 14.34
N GLU A 133 -4.09 8.47 14.74
CA GLU A 133 -2.92 8.14 13.93
C GLU A 133 -2.76 6.63 13.69
N VAL A 134 -3.10 5.79 14.68
CA VAL A 134 -3.21 4.33 14.47
C VAL A 134 -4.28 4.00 13.43
N GLY A 135 -5.46 4.63 13.52
CA GLY A 135 -6.57 4.43 12.57
C GLY A 135 -6.19 4.82 11.12
N LEU A 136 -5.53 5.96 10.96
CA LEU A 136 -5.02 6.45 9.68
C LEU A 136 -3.86 5.62 9.12
N GLY A 137 -3.19 4.81 9.94
CA GLY A 137 -2.16 3.86 9.52
C GLY A 137 -2.66 2.75 8.60
N SER A 138 -3.97 2.61 8.39
CA SER A 138 -4.59 1.66 7.46
C SER A 138 -4.15 1.81 6.00
N ASN A 139 -3.91 3.04 5.54
CA ASN A 139 -3.36 3.26 4.20
C ASN A 139 -1.92 2.76 4.09
N GLY A 140 -1.11 2.95 5.14
CA GLY A 140 0.23 2.37 5.22
C GLY A 140 0.22 0.84 5.22
N ARG A 141 -0.79 0.20 5.82
CA ARG A 141 -0.94 -1.27 5.80
C ARG A 141 -1.07 -1.82 4.38
N LYS A 142 -1.87 -1.17 3.52
CA LYS A 142 -2.04 -1.60 2.12
C LYS A 142 -0.72 -1.56 1.34
N ASN A 143 0.05 -0.49 1.52
CA ASN A 143 1.35 -0.33 0.87
C ASN A 143 2.36 -1.36 1.39
N ARG A 144 2.40 -1.60 2.72
CA ARG A 144 3.24 -2.65 3.31
C ARG A 144 2.88 -4.04 2.80
N GLY A 145 1.59 -4.35 2.64
CA GLY A 145 1.13 -5.64 2.12
C GLY A 145 1.58 -5.90 0.68
N GLY A 146 1.58 -4.87 -0.18
CA GLY A 146 2.10 -4.99 -1.56
C GLY A 146 3.58 -5.35 -1.58
N HIS A 147 4.40 -4.63 -0.81
CA HIS A 147 5.85 -4.85 -0.78
C HIS A 147 6.28 -6.11 -0.01
N GLN A 148 5.43 -6.72 0.81
CA GLN A 148 5.80 -7.91 1.57
C GLN A 148 6.16 -9.09 0.66
N MET A 149 5.38 -9.31 -0.40
CA MET A 149 5.67 -10.37 -1.36
C MET A 149 6.94 -10.06 -2.16
N GLU A 150 7.07 -8.83 -2.66
CA GLU A 150 8.27 -8.37 -3.38
C GLU A 150 9.53 -8.52 -2.53
N ASN A 151 9.52 -8.05 -1.27
CA ASN A 151 10.66 -8.12 -0.38
C ASN A 151 11.02 -9.58 -0.04
N LEU A 152 10.02 -10.45 0.15
CA LEU A 152 10.23 -11.87 0.38
C LEU A 152 10.91 -12.51 -0.83
N VAL A 153 10.37 -12.30 -2.04
CA VAL A 153 10.95 -12.80 -3.30
C VAL A 153 12.37 -12.26 -3.50
N GLU A 154 12.58 -10.96 -3.28
CA GLU A 154 13.91 -10.33 -3.41
C GLU A 154 14.93 -10.98 -2.48
N SER A 155 14.53 -11.35 -1.26
CA SER A 155 15.41 -12.06 -0.31
C SER A 155 15.86 -13.43 -0.83
N PHE A 156 15.01 -14.15 -1.58
CA PHE A 156 15.37 -15.41 -2.22
C PHE A 156 16.22 -15.19 -3.47
N ILE A 157 15.91 -14.19 -4.31
CA ILE A 157 16.73 -13.84 -5.48
C ILE A 157 18.16 -13.50 -5.04
N LYS A 158 18.34 -12.69 -3.99
CA LYS A 158 19.66 -12.34 -3.44
C LYS A 158 20.49 -13.55 -3.04
N GLN A 159 19.86 -14.59 -2.49
CA GLN A 159 20.54 -15.82 -2.09
C GLN A 159 21.09 -16.60 -3.28
N THR A 160 20.53 -16.41 -4.48
CA THR A 160 21.02 -17.08 -5.68
C THR A 160 22.34 -16.53 -6.20
N GLY A 161 22.68 -15.29 -5.84
CA GLY A 161 23.85 -14.57 -6.38
C GLY A 161 23.70 -14.12 -7.84
N ALA A 162 22.53 -14.31 -8.46
CA ALA A 162 22.27 -13.88 -9.83
C ALA A 162 22.22 -12.35 -9.95
N GLU A 163 22.60 -11.84 -11.12
CA GLU A 163 22.40 -10.43 -11.47
C GLU A 163 20.91 -10.15 -11.59
N TYR A 164 20.40 -9.15 -10.84
CA TYR A 164 18.99 -8.79 -10.89
C TYR A 164 18.76 -7.28 -10.79
N TYR A 165 17.63 -6.86 -11.31
CA TYR A 165 17.13 -5.49 -11.31
C TYR A 165 15.72 -5.48 -10.74
N LYS A 166 15.41 -4.47 -9.92
CA LYS A 166 14.09 -4.27 -9.32
C LYS A 166 13.35 -3.17 -10.07
N GLU A 167 12.05 -3.35 -10.31
CA GLU A 167 11.17 -2.37 -10.96
C GLU A 167 11.69 -1.85 -12.31
N MET A 168 12.03 -2.76 -13.24
CA MET A 168 12.63 -2.41 -14.54
C MET A 168 11.57 -2.34 -15.65
N TYR A 169 11.59 -1.26 -16.44
CA TYR A 169 10.70 -1.11 -17.59
C TYR A 169 11.14 -1.98 -18.75
N LEU A 170 10.17 -2.46 -19.51
CA LEU A 170 10.39 -3.27 -20.70
C LEU A 170 11.38 -2.60 -21.67
N SER A 171 11.22 -1.31 -21.95
CA SER A 171 12.13 -0.55 -22.83
C SER A 171 13.58 -0.55 -22.33
N GLU A 172 13.79 -0.52 -21.01
CA GLU A 172 15.13 -0.58 -20.43
C GLU A 172 15.77 -1.96 -20.63
N ILE A 173 14.97 -3.03 -20.66
CA ILE A 173 15.43 -4.41 -20.92
C ILE A 173 15.87 -4.51 -22.39
N GLU A 174 15.05 -3.99 -23.30
CA GLU A 174 15.34 -3.95 -24.74
C GLU A 174 16.62 -3.15 -25.03
N ASP A 175 16.74 -1.94 -24.49
CA ASP A 175 17.91 -1.09 -24.66
C ASP A 175 19.20 -1.72 -24.10
N LYS A 176 19.09 -2.40 -22.95
CA LYS A 176 20.25 -2.93 -22.24
C LYS A 176 20.79 -4.22 -22.85
N TRP A 177 19.92 -5.10 -23.34
CA TRP A 177 20.32 -6.43 -23.83
C TRP A 177 20.02 -6.67 -25.31
N GLY A 178 19.43 -5.70 -26.02
CA GLY A 178 19.16 -5.79 -27.46
C GLY A 178 18.12 -6.85 -27.82
N VAL A 179 17.17 -7.12 -26.92
CA VAL A 179 16.06 -8.07 -27.13
C VAL A 179 14.81 -7.34 -27.60
N ASP A 180 13.94 -8.04 -28.32
CA ASP A 180 12.63 -7.52 -28.74
C ASP A 180 11.53 -8.12 -27.85
N LEU A 181 10.90 -7.27 -27.04
CA LEU A 181 9.83 -7.63 -26.11
C LEU A 181 8.46 -7.09 -26.57
N SER A 182 8.34 -6.67 -27.83
CA SER A 182 7.09 -6.15 -28.40
C SER A 182 5.91 -7.13 -28.25
N ALA A 183 6.17 -8.44 -28.37
CA ALA A 183 5.16 -9.48 -28.26
C ALA A 183 4.44 -9.52 -26.90
N ILE A 184 5.14 -9.19 -25.79
CA ILE A 184 4.57 -9.18 -24.43
C ILE A 184 4.11 -7.78 -23.96
N SER A 185 4.09 -6.80 -24.87
CA SER A 185 3.76 -5.40 -24.57
C SER A 185 2.60 -4.85 -25.41
N ALA A 186 1.75 -5.74 -25.97
CA ALA A 186 0.69 -5.37 -26.91
C ALA A 186 1.24 -4.48 -28.04
N ASP A 187 2.22 -5.02 -28.77
CA ASP A 187 2.91 -4.38 -29.90
C ASP A 187 3.60 -3.04 -29.53
N GLY A 188 4.25 -2.98 -28.36
CA GLY A 188 5.06 -1.83 -27.93
C GLY A 188 4.28 -0.61 -27.41
N THR A 189 2.97 -0.74 -27.20
CA THR A 189 2.13 0.37 -26.70
C THR A 189 2.07 0.45 -25.18
N ALA A 190 2.41 -0.63 -24.46
CA ALA A 190 2.36 -0.68 -23.01
C ALA A 190 3.71 -0.36 -22.35
N THR A 191 3.72 0.62 -21.45
CA THR A 191 4.86 0.92 -20.55
C THR A 191 4.93 -0.10 -19.40
N LYS A 192 5.06 -1.39 -19.72
CA LYS A 192 5.09 -2.45 -18.71
C LYS A 192 6.38 -2.37 -17.89
N ARG A 193 6.23 -2.40 -16.57
CA ARG A 193 7.31 -2.45 -15.59
C ARG A 193 7.22 -3.76 -14.82
N TRP A 194 8.31 -4.50 -14.80
CA TRP A 194 8.40 -5.80 -14.14
C TRP A 194 8.92 -5.63 -12.71
N ASP A 195 8.40 -6.42 -11.76
CA ASP A 195 8.83 -6.35 -10.36
C ASP A 195 10.32 -6.68 -10.23
N PHE A 196 10.75 -7.73 -10.93
CA PHE A 196 12.16 -8.09 -11.04
C PHE A 196 12.54 -8.53 -12.46
N VAL A 197 13.80 -8.30 -12.82
CA VAL A 197 14.44 -8.87 -13.99
C VAL A 197 15.73 -9.55 -13.53
N VAL A 198 15.88 -10.84 -13.82
CA VAL A 198 17.10 -11.60 -13.49
C VAL A 198 17.83 -11.95 -14.77
N LYS A 199 19.13 -11.64 -14.85
CA LYS A 199 19.99 -11.98 -15.98
C LYS A 199 20.92 -13.12 -15.60
N THR A 200 20.87 -14.21 -16.36
CA THR A 200 21.86 -15.31 -16.30
C THR A 200 22.78 -15.25 -17.52
N SER A 201 23.72 -16.18 -17.66
CA SER A 201 24.55 -16.23 -18.89
C SER A 201 23.72 -16.46 -20.15
N ASN A 202 22.62 -17.22 -20.03
CA ASN A 202 21.88 -17.75 -21.17
C ASN A 202 20.53 -17.08 -21.38
N LYS A 203 19.90 -16.54 -20.33
CA LYS A 203 18.52 -16.03 -20.39
C LYS A 203 18.31 -14.73 -19.63
N ILE A 204 17.17 -14.09 -19.91
CA ILE A 204 16.56 -13.00 -19.15
C ILE A 204 15.25 -13.53 -18.56
N TYR A 205 15.09 -13.46 -17.25
CA TYR A 205 13.84 -13.79 -16.58
C TYR A 205 13.12 -12.51 -16.19
N VAL A 206 11.92 -12.30 -16.73
CA VAL A 206 11.04 -11.20 -16.31
C VAL A 206 10.04 -11.74 -15.28
N ILE A 207 9.95 -11.08 -14.12
CA ILE A 207 9.29 -11.65 -12.95
C ILE A 207 8.18 -10.73 -12.45
N GLU A 208 7.01 -11.31 -12.21
CA GLU A 208 5.90 -10.68 -11.50
C GLU A 208 5.63 -11.42 -10.20
N THR A 209 5.27 -10.66 -9.16
CA THR A 209 5.03 -11.19 -7.83
C THR A 209 3.69 -10.70 -7.28
N ASN A 210 2.92 -11.56 -6.63
CA ASN A 210 1.73 -11.11 -5.89
C ASN A 210 1.33 -12.04 -4.76
N PHE A 211 0.69 -11.47 -3.75
CA PHE A 211 0.07 -12.19 -2.65
C PHE A 211 -1.39 -11.76 -2.50
N TYR A 212 -2.33 -12.69 -2.65
CA TYR A 212 -3.76 -12.42 -2.53
C TYR A 212 -4.34 -13.08 -1.28
N SER A 213 -4.49 -12.31 -0.19
CA SER A 213 -5.10 -12.78 1.06
C SER A 213 -6.60 -13.01 0.96
N SER A 214 -7.27 -12.37 0.01
CA SER A 214 -8.72 -12.45 -0.21
C SER A 214 -9.05 -12.61 -1.69
N GLY A 215 -10.24 -13.16 -1.97
CA GLY A 215 -10.78 -13.26 -3.33
C GLY A 215 -11.15 -11.91 -3.93
N GLY A 216 -11.59 -11.91 -5.20
CA GLY A 216 -11.97 -10.71 -5.94
C GLY A 216 -11.74 -10.82 -7.45
N SER A 217 -12.22 -9.82 -8.21
CA SER A 217 -12.01 -9.76 -9.66
C SER A 217 -10.54 -9.62 -10.04
N LYS A 218 -9.77 -8.84 -9.27
CA LYS A 218 -8.36 -8.52 -9.56
C LYS A 218 -7.50 -9.75 -9.83
N LEU A 219 -7.53 -10.77 -8.96
CA LEU A 219 -6.72 -11.97 -9.16
C LEU A 219 -7.18 -12.82 -10.37
N ASN A 220 -8.47 -12.78 -10.72
CA ASN A 220 -8.98 -13.42 -11.93
C ASN A 220 -8.44 -12.72 -13.19
N GLU A 221 -8.40 -11.38 -13.18
CA GLU A 221 -7.84 -10.57 -14.26
C GLU A 221 -6.32 -10.78 -14.37
N THR A 222 -5.60 -10.83 -13.24
CA THR A 222 -4.16 -11.12 -13.21
C THR A 222 -3.85 -12.48 -13.83
N ALA A 223 -4.55 -13.55 -13.43
CA ALA A 223 -4.32 -14.88 -13.99
C ALA A 223 -4.52 -14.90 -15.51
N ARG A 224 -5.60 -14.27 -16.02
CA ARG A 224 -5.85 -14.19 -17.46
C ARG A 224 -4.77 -13.39 -18.20
N SER A 225 -4.38 -12.23 -17.66
CA SER A 225 -3.34 -11.39 -18.25
C SER A 225 -2.00 -12.13 -18.31
N TYR A 226 -1.62 -12.81 -17.24
CA TYR A 226 -0.35 -13.53 -17.17
C TYR A 226 -0.36 -14.81 -18.01
N LYS A 227 -1.51 -15.46 -18.21
CA LYS A 227 -1.67 -16.53 -19.20
C LYS A 227 -1.38 -16.04 -20.62
N MET A 228 -1.83 -14.84 -21.00
CA MET A 228 -1.54 -14.27 -22.32
C MET A 228 -0.04 -13.99 -22.47
N ILE A 229 0.57 -13.33 -21.48
CA ILE A 229 2.01 -13.07 -21.44
C ILE A 229 2.81 -14.38 -21.53
N ALA A 230 2.37 -15.43 -20.84
CA ALA A 230 3.03 -16.74 -20.88
C ALA A 230 3.01 -17.37 -22.27
N GLU A 231 1.95 -17.18 -23.06
CA GLU A 231 1.87 -17.64 -24.44
C GLU A 231 2.72 -16.78 -25.38
N GLU A 232 2.66 -15.46 -25.23
CA GLU A 232 3.43 -14.50 -26.02
C GLU A 232 4.94 -14.67 -25.82
N ALA A 233 5.39 -14.87 -24.57
CA ALA A 233 6.79 -15.05 -24.21
C ALA A 233 7.43 -16.27 -24.88
N LYS A 234 6.65 -17.31 -25.23
CA LYS A 234 7.18 -18.51 -25.95
C LYS A 234 7.76 -18.18 -27.31
N SER A 235 7.39 -17.06 -27.90
CA SER A 235 7.90 -16.60 -29.20
C SER A 235 9.21 -15.82 -29.10
N ILE A 236 9.62 -15.44 -27.88
CA ILE A 236 10.81 -14.63 -27.63
C ILE A 236 11.95 -15.56 -27.20
N ASN A 237 13.03 -15.57 -27.97
CA ASN A 237 14.21 -16.34 -27.62
C ASN A 237 14.91 -15.73 -26.41
N ASP A 238 15.46 -16.59 -25.55
CA ASP A 238 16.28 -16.22 -24.39
C ASP A 238 15.58 -15.35 -23.33
N VAL A 239 14.24 -15.26 -23.38
CA VAL A 239 13.42 -14.55 -22.40
C VAL A 239 12.35 -15.46 -21.85
N ASP A 240 12.32 -15.61 -20.52
CA ASP A 240 11.32 -16.42 -19.82
C ASP A 240 10.49 -15.55 -18.87
N PHE A 241 9.17 -15.71 -18.91
CA PHE A 241 8.29 -15.11 -17.90
C PHE A 241 8.19 -16.01 -16.67
N VAL A 242 8.43 -15.44 -15.49
CA VAL A 242 8.27 -16.09 -14.19
C VAL A 242 7.16 -15.39 -13.41
N TRP A 243 6.23 -16.18 -12.88
CA TRP A 243 5.19 -15.66 -12.01
C TRP A 243 5.26 -16.30 -10.64
N ILE A 244 5.49 -15.49 -9.61
CA ILE A 244 5.51 -15.95 -8.22
C ILE A 244 4.25 -15.46 -7.51
N THR A 245 3.39 -16.39 -7.10
CA THR A 245 2.11 -16.07 -6.47
C THR A 245 1.80 -16.95 -5.29
N ASP A 246 1.13 -16.37 -4.28
CA ASP A 246 0.69 -17.08 -3.09
C ASP A 246 -0.58 -16.40 -2.51
N GLY A 247 -1.12 -16.95 -1.43
CA GLY A 247 -2.24 -16.40 -0.68
C GLY A 247 -3.55 -17.17 -0.84
N GLY A 248 -4.25 -17.36 0.28
CA GLY A 248 -5.50 -18.13 0.34
C GLY A 248 -6.64 -17.60 -0.53
N GLY A 249 -6.58 -16.34 -1.00
CA GLY A 249 -7.57 -15.73 -1.90
C GLY A 249 -7.74 -16.49 -3.22
N TRP A 250 -6.67 -17.15 -3.68
CA TRP A 250 -6.69 -17.97 -4.90
C TRP A 250 -7.66 -19.14 -4.86
N THR A 251 -8.01 -19.64 -3.67
CA THR A 251 -9.02 -20.69 -3.51
C THR A 251 -10.33 -20.35 -4.23
N SER A 252 -10.72 -19.07 -4.19
CA SER A 252 -11.94 -18.56 -4.85
C SER A 252 -11.82 -18.41 -6.37
N ALA A 253 -10.60 -18.26 -6.90
CA ALA A 253 -10.32 -18.07 -8.32
C ALA A 253 -9.53 -19.24 -8.93
N ARG A 254 -9.54 -20.40 -8.27
CA ARG A 254 -8.67 -21.55 -8.56
C ARG A 254 -8.73 -22.01 -10.01
N ARG A 255 -9.87 -21.89 -10.68
CA ARG A 255 -10.03 -22.29 -12.09
C ARG A 255 -9.15 -21.48 -13.04
N ASN A 256 -9.16 -20.15 -12.92
CA ASN A 256 -8.32 -19.28 -13.76
C ASN A 256 -6.83 -19.47 -13.43
N LEU A 257 -6.52 -19.71 -12.14
CA LEU A 257 -5.15 -20.02 -11.72
C LEU A 257 -4.67 -21.36 -12.31
N GLU A 258 -5.49 -22.40 -12.26
CA GLU A 258 -5.21 -23.73 -12.81
C GLU A 258 -4.99 -23.69 -14.32
N GLU A 259 -5.82 -22.93 -15.04
CA GLU A 259 -5.61 -22.70 -16.48
C GLU A 259 -4.26 -22.05 -16.79
N THR A 260 -3.82 -21.10 -15.96
CA THR A 260 -2.52 -20.43 -16.14
C THR A 260 -1.38 -21.37 -15.77
N PHE A 261 -1.54 -22.12 -14.68
CA PHE A 261 -0.60 -23.13 -14.22
C PHE A 261 -0.35 -24.23 -15.25
N GLY A 262 -1.36 -24.58 -16.05
CA GLY A 262 -1.21 -25.55 -17.14
C GLY A 262 -0.41 -25.04 -18.34
N VAL A 263 -0.17 -23.73 -18.45
CA VAL A 263 0.47 -23.08 -19.61
C VAL A 263 1.81 -22.46 -19.25
N LEU A 264 1.93 -21.87 -18.07
CA LEU A 264 3.11 -21.15 -17.60
C LEU A 264 4.05 -22.10 -16.85
N GLU A 265 5.21 -22.39 -17.44
CA GLU A 265 6.21 -23.30 -16.88
C GLU A 265 6.77 -22.79 -15.54
N TYR A 266 7.12 -21.50 -15.47
CA TYR A 266 7.77 -20.89 -14.31
C TYR A 266 6.78 -20.18 -13.40
N MET A 267 5.78 -20.92 -12.94
CA MET A 267 4.79 -20.46 -11.98
C MET A 267 5.09 -21.04 -10.58
N PHE A 268 5.47 -20.20 -9.63
CA PHE A 268 5.96 -20.65 -8.31
C PHE A 268 5.18 -20.03 -7.16
N ASN A 269 5.20 -20.67 -6.00
CA ASN A 269 4.73 -20.10 -4.74
C ASN A 269 5.85 -20.02 -3.70
N ILE A 270 5.52 -19.60 -2.48
CA ILE A 270 6.52 -19.43 -1.42
C ILE A 270 7.15 -20.77 -1.04
N ALA A 271 6.37 -21.85 -1.00
CA ALA A 271 6.91 -23.17 -0.71
C ALA A 271 7.92 -23.64 -1.78
N ASP A 272 7.70 -23.33 -3.06
CA ASP A 272 8.67 -23.64 -4.11
C ASP A 272 9.99 -22.87 -3.89
N MET A 273 9.92 -21.58 -3.52
CA MET A 273 11.10 -20.76 -3.21
C MET A 273 11.87 -21.29 -2.00
N GLU A 274 11.17 -21.69 -0.94
CA GLU A 274 11.77 -22.30 0.26
C GLU A 274 12.45 -23.64 -0.04
N ASN A 275 11.99 -24.35 -1.06
CA ASN A 275 12.62 -25.58 -1.56
C ASN A 275 13.73 -25.31 -2.59
N GLY A 276 14.14 -24.05 -2.78
CA GLY A 276 15.31 -23.67 -3.58
C GLY A 276 15.05 -23.54 -5.08
N ILE A 277 13.78 -23.45 -5.54
CA ILE A 277 13.47 -23.44 -6.98
C ILE A 277 14.17 -22.32 -7.76
N LEU A 278 14.34 -21.14 -7.15
CA LEU A 278 15.04 -20.02 -7.80
C LEU A 278 16.54 -20.27 -7.91
N MET A 279 17.13 -20.96 -6.92
CA MET A 279 18.54 -21.37 -6.99
C MET A 279 18.75 -22.36 -8.14
N GLU A 280 17.84 -23.31 -8.33
CA GLU A 280 17.88 -24.23 -9.46
C GLU A 280 17.70 -23.48 -10.78
N LEU A 281 16.68 -22.62 -10.88
CA LEU A 281 16.34 -21.92 -12.11
C LEU A 281 17.46 -20.99 -12.62
N PHE A 282 18.08 -20.22 -11.73
CA PHE A 282 19.06 -19.19 -12.16
C PHE A 282 20.49 -19.70 -12.27
N ASN A 283 20.79 -20.92 -11.81
CA ASN A 283 22.09 -21.58 -11.97
C ASN A 283 22.07 -22.71 -13.03
N SER A 284 20.99 -22.82 -13.78
CA SER A 284 20.82 -23.78 -14.89
C SER A 284 21.55 -23.35 -16.17
#